data_AF-A0A958R5D0-F1
#
_entry.id   AF-A0A958R5D0-F1
#
_cell.length_a   1.000
_cell.length_b   1.000
_cell.length_c   1.000
_cell.angle_alpha   90.00
_cell.angle_beta   90.00
_cell.angle_gamma   90.00
#
_symmetry.space_group_name_H-M   'P 1'
#
loop_
_entity.id
_entity.type
_entity.pdbx_description
1 polymer ?
#
loop_
_entity_poly.entity_id
_entity_poly.type
_entity_poly.pdbx_seq_one_letter_code
_entity_poly.pdbx_strand_id
1 'polypeptide(L)' 'MVKHNNVIPNVHLRKHWQRNVRVWLNQAGRKKRRL' A
#
# COMPACT_ATOMS: atom_id res chain seq x y z
N MET A 1 8.69 -4.53 21.22
CA MET A 1 10.16 -4.42 21.21
C MET A 1 10.69 -5.44 20.21
N VAL A 2 11.64 -5.06 19.35
CA VAL A 2 12.25 -5.99 18.38
C VAL A 2 12.88 -7.15 19.15
N LYS A 3 12.62 -8.39 18.73
CA LYS A 3 13.20 -9.62 19.31
C LYS A 3 14.08 -10.29 18.26
N HIS A 4 15.13 -11.00 18.67
CA HIS A 4 16.09 -11.71 17.81
C HIS A 4 16.90 -10.80 16.85
N ASN A 5 17.73 -11.43 16.01
CA ASN A 5 18.54 -10.78 14.99
C ASN A 5 17.69 -10.39 13.77
N ASN A 6 16.79 -9.42 13.96
CA ASN A 6 15.94 -8.86 12.91
C ASN A 6 16.43 -7.48 12.49
N VAL A 7 16.14 -7.11 11.23
CA VAL A 7 16.44 -5.78 10.70
C VAL A 7 15.68 -4.71 11.50
N ILE A 8 16.34 -3.58 11.75
CA ILE A 8 15.75 -2.43 12.44
C ILE A 8 14.53 -1.92 11.64
N PRO A 9 13.33 -1.81 12.24
CA PRO A 9 12.14 -1.34 11.52
C PRO A 9 12.30 0.12 11.06
N ASN A 10 12.13 0.36 9.76
CA ASN A 10 12.06 1.70 9.16
C ASN A 10 10.81 1.86 8.27
N VAL A 11 9.65 1.46 8.80
CA VAL A 11 8.38 1.44 8.06
C VAL A 11 7.70 2.81 8.14
N HIS A 12 7.40 3.40 6.98
CA HIS A 12 6.79 4.72 6.85
C HIS A 12 5.26 4.69 6.90
N LEU A 13 4.68 4.13 7.96
CA LEU A 13 3.23 4.02 8.16
C LEU A 13 2.72 4.81 9.40
N ARG A 14 3.45 5.85 9.83
CA ARG A 14 3.12 6.65 11.03
C ARG A 14 2.01 7.69 10.81
N LYS A 15 1.75 8.08 9.56
CA LYS A 15 0.70 9.05 9.19
C LYS A 15 -0.65 8.37 9.02
N HIS A 16 -1.72 9.13 8.78
CA HIS A 16 -3.05 8.59 8.40
C HIS A 16 -3.07 7.99 6.98
N TRP A 17 -2.23 6.97 6.73
CA TRP A 17 -2.04 6.33 5.43
C TRP A 17 -3.30 5.63 4.92
N GLN A 18 -4.13 5.11 5.83
CA GLN A 18 -5.35 4.37 5.52
C GLN A 18 -6.32 5.16 4.63
N ARG A 19 -6.38 6.49 4.81
CA ARG A 19 -7.24 7.38 4.01
C ARG A 19 -6.81 7.47 2.53
N ASN A 20 -5.56 7.16 2.23
CA ASN A 20 -4.96 7.38 0.91
C ASN A 20 -4.60 6.07 0.19
N VAL A 21 -5.20 4.95 0.60
CA VAL A 21 -5.00 3.66 -0.06
C VAL A 21 -5.71 3.67 -1.41
N ARG A 22 -4.95 3.53 -2.50
CA ARG A 22 -5.49 3.41 -3.86
C ARG A 22 -5.73 1.95 -4.19
N VAL A 23 -6.99 1.57 -4.37
CA VAL A 23 -7.37 0.23 -4.85
C VAL A 23 -7.64 0.27 -6.35
N TRP A 24 -7.26 -0.79 -7.05
CA TRP A 24 -7.33 -0.87 -8.52
C TRP A 24 -8.45 -1.78 -9.02
N LEU A 25 -9.60 -1.83 -8.31
CA LEU A 25 -10.75 -2.69 -8.71
C LEU A 25 -11.33 -2.32 -10.09
N ASN A 26 -11.19 -1.04 -10.49
CA ASN A 26 -11.67 -0.56 -11.77
C ASN A 26 -10.68 -0.74 -12.93
N GLN A 27 -9.57 -1.46 -12.74
CA GLN A 27 -8.53 -1.64 -13.75
C GLN A 27 -9.07 -2.25 -15.06
N ALA A 28 -9.87 -3.32 -14.98
CA ALA A 28 -10.47 -3.97 -16.16
C ALA A 28 -11.41 -3.01 -16.93
N GLY A 29 -12.24 -2.26 -16.20
CA GLY A 29 -13.12 -1.23 -16.77
C GLY A 29 -12.33 -0.12 -17.47
N ARG A 30 -11.22 0.34 -16.88
CA ARG A 30 -10.33 1.33 -17.53
C ARG A 30 -9.67 0.77 -18.79
N LYS A 31 -9.30 -0.51 -18.83
CA LYS A 31 -8.74 -1.16 -20.03
C LYS A 31 -9.77 -1.21 -21.16
N LYS A 32 -11.00 -1.68 -20.87
CA LYS A 32 -12.10 -1.72 -21.84
C LYS A 32 -12.47 -0.35 -22.40
N ARG A 33 -12.33 0.73 -21.62
CA ARG A 33 -12.59 2.11 -22.09
C ARG A 33 -11.49 2.66 -23.01
N ARG A 34 -10.27 2.13 -22.93
CA ARG A 34 -9.12 2.60 -23.74
C ARG A 34 -8.99 1.86 -25.06
N LEU A 35 -9.48 0.62 -25.11
CA LEU A 35 -9.59 -0.20 -26.32
C LEU A 35 -10.86 0.16 -27.07
#